data_AF-A0A814N200-F1
#
_entry.id   AF-A0A814N200-F1
#
_cell.length_a   1.000
_cell.length_b   1.000
_cell.length_c   1.000
_cell.angle_alpha   90.00
_cell.angle_beta   90.00
_cell.angle_gamma   90.00
#
_symmetry.space_group_name_H-M   'P 1'
#
loop_
_entity.id
_entity.type
_entity.pdbx_description
1 polymer ?
#
loop_
_entity_poly.entity_id
_entity_poly.type
_entity_poly.pdbx_seq_one_letter_code
_entity_poly.pdbx_strand_id
1 'polypeptide(L)'
;MNKPSAIIPASDKHTASLIFFHGLGDVGESWLQAFKFYKIPKDMQHVKFIFPTAPIRKITLNNGYPMTGWFDAFGLNRSAKEDQEGILESSKYFNDLIQDEIDKGIPAERIIIGGFSQGGAAALHAALTTPHVLAGVLALSTWLPLSSIHYLSVLD
;
A
#
# COMPACT_ATOMS: atom_id res chain seq x y z
N MET A 1 2.28 -11.93 3.58
CA MET A 1 0.94 -11.61 3.02
C MET A 1 0.70 -12.40 1.74
N ASN A 2 -0.56 -12.56 1.31
CA ASN A 2 -0.92 -13.38 0.13
C ASN A 2 -0.73 -12.59 -1.18
N LYS A 3 -0.43 -13.27 -2.29
CA LYS A 3 -0.37 -12.65 -3.62
C LYS A 3 -1.68 -11.91 -3.95
N PRO A 4 -1.61 -10.73 -4.61
CA PRO A 4 -2.80 -9.97 -4.95
C PRO A 4 -3.71 -10.73 -5.93
N SER A 5 -5.01 -10.77 -5.65
CA SER A 5 -6.02 -11.36 -6.55
C SER A 5 -6.81 -10.30 -7.32
N ALA A 6 -6.99 -9.10 -6.78
CA ALA A 6 -7.67 -8.00 -7.44
C ALA A 6 -6.66 -7.19 -8.27
N ILE A 7 -6.62 -7.46 -9.58
CA ILE A 7 -5.71 -6.85 -10.54
C ILE A 7 -6.50 -6.38 -11.76
N ILE A 8 -6.22 -5.16 -12.23
CA ILE A 8 -6.61 -4.70 -13.56
C ILE A 8 -5.36 -4.75 -14.44
N PRO A 9 -5.27 -5.69 -15.40
CA PRO A 9 -4.12 -5.75 -16.29
C PRO A 9 -4.08 -4.51 -17.19
N ALA A 10 -2.87 -4.12 -17.60
CA ALA A 10 -2.72 -3.17 -18.70
C ALA A 10 -3.37 -3.75 -19.96
N SER A 11 -4.15 -2.96 -20.68
CA SER A 11 -4.77 -3.37 -21.95
C SER A 11 -3.88 -3.06 -23.16
N ASP A 12 -2.88 -2.19 -22.99
CA ASP A 12 -1.79 -1.94 -23.94
C ASP A 12 -0.47 -2.54 -23.42
N LYS A 13 0.65 -2.25 -24.10
CA LYS A 13 1.99 -2.57 -23.60
C LYS A 13 2.14 -2.07 -22.16
N HIS A 14 2.35 -2.99 -21.23
CA HIS A 14 2.55 -2.68 -19.81
C HIS A 14 3.86 -1.88 -19.64
N THR A 15 3.75 -0.62 -19.21
CA THR A 15 4.93 0.26 -19.02
C THR A 15 4.93 1.02 -17.69
N ALA A 16 3.91 0.81 -16.85
CA ALA A 16 3.80 1.40 -15.52
C ALA A 16 2.88 0.55 -14.63
N SER A 17 3.05 0.68 -13.31
CA SER A 17 2.20 0.00 -12.34
C SER A 17 1.71 0.94 -11.24
N LEU A 18 0.47 0.75 -10.79
CA LEU A 18 -0.06 1.30 -9.55
C LEU A 18 -0.28 0.14 -8.56
N ILE A 19 0.31 0.22 -7.38
CA ILE A 19 0.04 -0.69 -6.26
C ILE A 19 -0.72 0.10 -5.19
N PHE A 20 -1.95 -0.28 -4.86
CA PHE A 20 -2.82 0.50 -3.98
C PHE A 20 -3.43 -0.34 -2.85
N PHE A 21 -3.16 0.03 -1.61
CA PHE A 21 -3.66 -0.67 -0.42
C PHE A 21 -4.94 -0.02 0.12
N HIS A 22 -5.94 -0.84 0.41
CA HIS A 22 -7.22 -0.40 0.96
C HIS A 22 -7.12 0.05 2.43
N GLY A 23 -8.18 0.68 2.97
CA GLY A 23 -8.26 1.04 4.39
C GLY A 23 -8.65 -0.12 5.31
N LEU A 24 -8.53 0.07 6.62
CA LEU A 24 -8.92 -0.92 7.63
C LEU A 24 -10.36 -1.44 7.41
N GLY A 25 -10.54 -2.76 7.42
CA GLY A 25 -11.85 -3.42 7.28
C GLY A 25 -12.37 -3.58 5.84
N ASP A 26 -11.67 -3.04 4.85
CA ASP A 26 -12.03 -3.14 3.43
C ASP A 26 -11.27 -4.29 2.72
N VAL A 27 -11.41 -4.43 1.40
CA VAL A 27 -10.71 -5.44 0.58
C VAL A 27 -10.22 -4.82 -0.74
N GLY A 28 -9.23 -5.45 -1.38
CA GLY A 28 -8.69 -4.98 -2.66
C GLY A 28 -9.74 -4.95 -3.78
N GLU A 29 -10.70 -5.88 -3.76
CA GLU A 29 -11.76 -5.95 -4.77
C GLU A 29 -12.65 -4.70 -4.79
N SER A 30 -12.95 -4.11 -3.61
CA SER A 30 -13.72 -2.86 -3.53
C SER A 30 -13.05 -1.72 -4.30
N TRP A 31 -11.72 -1.61 -4.18
CA TRP A 31 -10.93 -0.59 -4.88
C TRP A 31 -10.79 -0.87 -6.37
N LEU A 32 -10.65 -2.15 -6.76
CA LEU A 32 -10.70 -2.54 -8.16
C LEU A 32 -12.03 -2.14 -8.80
N GLN A 33 -13.16 -2.39 -8.13
CA GLN A 33 -14.48 -2.02 -8.63
C GLN A 33 -14.67 -0.50 -8.68
N ALA A 34 -14.18 0.24 -7.68
CA ALA A 34 -14.18 1.70 -7.70
C ALA A 34 -13.41 2.26 -8.91
N PHE A 35 -12.19 1.75 -9.17
CA PHE A 35 -11.38 2.18 -10.31
C PHE A 35 -12.05 1.84 -11.65
N LYS A 36 -12.74 0.69 -11.76
CA LYS A 36 -13.52 0.35 -12.96
C LYS A 36 -14.72 1.28 -13.13
N PHE A 37 -15.44 1.59 -12.05
CA PHE A 37 -16.62 2.46 -12.08
C PHE A 37 -16.29 3.86 -12.59
N TYR A 38 -15.19 4.46 -12.13
CA TYR A 38 -14.75 5.78 -12.58
C TYR A 38 -14.11 5.81 -13.97
N LYS A 39 -13.96 4.64 -14.62
CA LYS A 39 -13.32 4.40 -15.92
C LYS A 39 -11.86 4.85 -15.95
N ILE A 40 -10.97 3.90 -16.22
CA ILE A 40 -9.56 4.21 -16.45
C ILE A 40 -9.45 5.06 -17.73
N PRO A 41 -8.82 6.25 -17.66
CA PRO A 41 -8.56 7.09 -18.83
C PRO A 41 -7.83 6.33 -19.94
N LYS A 42 -8.11 6.66 -21.21
CA LYS A 42 -7.54 5.94 -22.36
C LYS A 42 -6.01 6.00 -22.40
N ASP A 43 -5.42 7.11 -21.96
CA ASP A 43 -3.99 7.32 -21.85
C ASP A 43 -3.33 6.50 -20.72
N MET A 44 -4.12 5.88 -19.84
CA MET A 44 -3.63 4.99 -18.76
C MET A 44 -3.78 3.50 -19.10
N GLN A 45 -4.10 3.13 -20.35
CA GLN A 45 -4.23 1.73 -20.78
C GLN A 45 -2.93 0.92 -20.67
N HIS A 46 -1.78 1.59 -20.61
CA HIS A 46 -0.46 0.98 -20.39
C HIS A 46 -0.16 0.67 -18.91
N VAL A 47 -1.05 1.04 -17.99
CA VAL A 47 -0.86 0.91 -16.54
C VAL A 47 -1.51 -0.38 -16.04
N LYS A 48 -0.77 -1.17 -15.25
CA LYS A 48 -1.34 -2.26 -14.47
C LYS A 48 -1.71 -1.77 -13.06
N PHE A 49 -2.91 -2.09 -12.59
CA PHE A 49 -3.37 -1.71 -11.26
C PHE A 49 -3.46 -2.94 -10.36
N ILE A 50 -2.85 -2.88 -9.19
CA ILE A 50 -2.73 -4.00 -8.24
C ILE A 50 -3.35 -3.56 -6.91
N PHE A 51 -4.40 -4.26 -6.47
CA PHE A 51 -5.14 -3.99 -5.25
C PHE A 51 -5.08 -5.22 -4.33
N PRO A 52 -4.03 -5.41 -3.52
CA PRO A 52 -3.99 -6.54 -2.61
C PRO A 52 -5.00 -6.38 -1.47
N THR A 53 -5.41 -7.51 -0.90
CA THR A 53 -6.23 -7.55 0.32
C THR A 53 -5.35 -7.88 1.52
N ALA A 54 -5.46 -7.08 2.56
CA ALA A 54 -4.75 -7.28 3.82
C ALA A 54 -5.18 -8.60 4.49
N PRO A 55 -4.32 -9.25 5.29
CA PRO A 55 -4.72 -10.41 6.07
C PRO A 55 -5.79 -10.04 7.10
N ILE A 56 -6.60 -11.03 7.50
CA ILE A 56 -7.49 -10.89 8.65
C ILE A 56 -6.64 -10.93 9.92
N ARG A 57 -6.74 -9.89 10.75
CA ARG A 57 -6.08 -9.81 12.06
C ARG A 57 -7.04 -9.22 13.11
N LYS A 58 -6.76 -9.45 14.39
CA LYS A 58 -7.49 -8.80 15.48
C LYS A 58 -7.08 -7.34 15.54
N ILE A 59 -8.06 -6.44 15.67
CA ILE A 59 -7.81 -5.00 15.69
C ILE A 59 -8.16 -4.42 17.05
N THR A 60 -7.16 -3.95 17.79
CA THR A 60 -7.30 -3.47 19.17
C THR A 60 -8.28 -2.31 19.28
N LEU A 61 -8.23 -1.35 18.35
CA LEU A 61 -9.16 -0.21 18.24
C LEU A 61 -10.63 -0.66 18.18
N ASN A 62 -10.89 -1.84 17.62
CA ASN A 62 -12.21 -2.42 17.47
C ASN A 62 -12.44 -3.57 18.47
N ASN A 63 -11.94 -3.43 19.70
CA ASN A 63 -12.07 -4.43 20.77
C ASN A 63 -11.57 -5.84 20.39
N GLY A 64 -10.56 -5.91 19.53
CA GLY A 64 -9.99 -7.18 19.05
C GLY A 64 -10.83 -7.90 17.99
N TYR A 65 -11.84 -7.24 17.41
CA TYR A 65 -12.66 -7.82 16.35
C TYR A 65 -11.79 -8.21 15.13
N PRO A 66 -11.92 -9.43 14.59
CA PRO A 66 -11.15 -9.87 13.43
C PRO A 66 -11.66 -9.23 12.14
N MET A 67 -10.80 -8.49 11.45
CA MET A 67 -11.08 -7.90 10.14
C MET A 67 -9.79 -7.74 9.34
N THR A 68 -9.92 -7.37 8.06
CA THR A 68 -8.77 -7.08 7.20
C THR A 68 -8.02 -5.86 7.70
N GLY A 69 -6.72 -6.01 7.95
CA GLY A 69 -5.86 -4.93 8.42
C GLY A 69 -4.41 -5.15 8.00
N TRP A 70 -3.74 -4.06 7.64
CA TRP A 70 -2.31 -4.08 7.30
C TRP A 70 -1.45 -4.19 8.55
N PHE A 71 -1.89 -3.55 9.63
CA PHE A 71 -1.27 -3.57 10.95
C PHE A 71 -2.34 -3.39 12.04
N ASP A 72 -2.00 -3.64 13.30
CA ASP A 72 -2.91 -3.37 14.41
C ASP A 72 -3.05 -1.86 14.64
N ALA A 73 -4.23 -1.41 15.04
CA ALA A 73 -4.51 -0.02 15.35
C ALA A 73 -4.96 0.10 16.80
N PHE A 74 -4.38 1.04 17.55
CA PHE A 74 -4.72 1.27 18.96
C PHE A 74 -5.55 2.55 19.18
N GLY A 75 -5.56 3.46 18.20
CA GLY A 75 -6.23 4.76 18.29
C GLY A 75 -6.11 5.52 16.97
N LEU A 76 -6.88 6.60 16.83
CA LEU A 76 -6.86 7.47 15.64
C LEU A 76 -6.25 8.86 15.92
N ASN A 77 -5.80 9.10 17.16
CA ASN A 77 -5.17 10.35 17.56
C ASN A 77 -3.64 10.24 17.45
N ARG A 78 -2.95 11.39 17.37
CA ARG A 78 -1.49 11.45 17.20
C ARG A 78 -0.68 10.83 18.35
N SER A 79 -1.26 10.71 19.54
CA SER A 79 -0.63 10.10 20.72
C SER A 79 -0.90 8.61 20.87
N ALA A 80 -1.68 8.02 19.96
CA ALA A 80 -1.95 6.59 19.98
C ALA A 80 -0.64 5.81 19.77
N LYS A 81 -0.51 4.69 20.48
CA LYS A 81 0.53 3.71 20.19
C LYS A 81 0.38 3.23 18.74
N GLU A 82 1.50 2.99 18.07
CA GLU A 82 1.54 2.41 16.72
C GLU A 82 2.09 0.98 16.75
N ASP A 83 1.58 0.12 15.87
CA ASP A 83 2.07 -1.25 15.64
C ASP A 83 3.30 -1.22 14.72
N GLN A 84 4.47 -0.89 15.28
CA GLN A 84 5.70 -0.77 14.49
C GLN A 84 5.99 -2.04 13.68
N GLU A 85 5.87 -3.22 14.28
CA GLU A 85 6.14 -4.48 13.58
C GLU A 85 5.19 -4.71 12.40
N GLY A 86 3.88 -4.49 12.60
CA GLY A 86 2.90 -4.61 11.51
C GLY A 86 3.07 -3.56 10.41
N ILE A 87 3.47 -2.33 10.77
CA ILE A 87 3.75 -1.26 9.80
C ILE A 87 4.97 -1.64 8.94
N LEU A 88 6.03 -2.17 9.57
CA LEU A 88 7.22 -2.67 8.87
C LEU A 88 6.89 -3.88 7.99
N GLU A 89 6.06 -4.82 8.47
CA GLU A 89 5.56 -5.96 7.69
C GLU A 89 4.83 -5.48 6.42
N SER A 90 3.93 -4.51 6.58
CA SER A 90 3.15 -3.93 5.48
C SER A 90 4.04 -3.20 4.48
N SER A 91 5.02 -2.47 4.97
CA SER A 91 5.98 -1.74 4.14
C SER A 91 6.88 -2.70 3.36
N LYS A 92 7.31 -3.80 4.00
CA LYS A 92 8.03 -4.87 3.33
C LYS A 92 7.17 -5.47 2.22
N TYR A 93 5.89 -5.71 2.48
CA TYR A 93 5.00 -6.27 1.47
C TYR A 93 4.82 -5.34 0.25
N PHE A 94 4.77 -4.02 0.44
CA PHE A 94 4.88 -3.06 -0.67
C PHE A 94 6.17 -3.25 -1.47
N ASN A 95 7.32 -3.33 -0.78
CA ASN A 95 8.62 -3.52 -1.42
C ASN A 95 8.70 -4.84 -2.20
N ASP A 96 8.14 -5.92 -1.66
CA ASP A 96 8.07 -7.21 -2.35
C ASP A 96 7.25 -7.08 -3.66
N LEU A 97 6.11 -6.36 -3.62
CA LEU A 97 5.30 -6.10 -4.81
C LEU A 97 5.98 -5.15 -5.81
N ILE A 98 6.74 -4.16 -5.33
CA ILE A 98 7.55 -3.28 -6.19
C ILE A 98 8.61 -4.12 -6.91
N GLN A 99 9.35 -4.96 -6.17
CA GLN A 99 10.39 -5.82 -6.73
C GLN A 99 9.80 -6.80 -7.75
N ASP A 100 8.65 -7.40 -7.46
CA ASP A 100 7.92 -8.27 -8.39
C ASP A 100 7.58 -7.57 -9.72
N GLU A 101 7.37 -6.26 -9.72
CA GLU A 101 7.11 -5.48 -10.94
C GLU A 101 8.39 -5.08 -11.67
N ILE A 102 9.45 -4.76 -10.92
CA ILE A 102 10.79 -4.52 -11.46
C ILE A 102 11.31 -5.76 -12.18
N ASP A 103 11.15 -6.94 -11.57
CA ASP A 103 11.58 -8.22 -12.14
C ASP A 103 10.80 -8.57 -13.43
N LYS A 104 9.61 -8.01 -13.60
CA LYS A 104 8.80 -8.11 -14.85
C LYS A 104 9.15 -7.02 -15.87
N GLY A 105 10.16 -6.20 -15.60
CA GLY A 105 10.70 -5.19 -16.51
C GLY A 105 10.08 -3.80 -16.38
N ILE A 106 9.35 -3.50 -15.29
CA ILE A 106 8.81 -2.16 -15.04
C ILE A 106 9.81 -1.35 -14.21
N PRO A 107 10.39 -0.26 -14.74
CA PRO A 107 11.31 0.58 -13.96
C PRO A 107 10.65 1.13 -12.70
N ALA A 108 11.39 1.24 -11.59
CA ALA A 108 10.86 1.77 -10.33
C ALA A 108 10.25 3.18 -10.48
N GLU A 109 10.87 4.04 -11.29
CA GLU A 109 10.39 5.38 -11.65
C GLU A 109 9.08 5.39 -12.47
N ARG A 110 8.55 4.21 -12.82
CA ARG A 110 7.25 4.00 -13.46
C ARG A 110 6.26 3.26 -12.55
N ILE A 111 6.60 3.10 -11.28
CA ILE A 111 5.74 2.48 -10.26
C ILE A 111 5.27 3.56 -9.29
N ILE A 112 3.95 3.67 -9.17
CA ILE A 112 3.29 4.44 -8.10
C ILE A 112 2.84 3.45 -7.04
N ILE A 113 3.06 3.79 -5.77
CA ILE A 113 2.38 3.11 -4.65
C ILE A 113 1.38 4.05 -4.00
N GLY A 114 0.41 3.51 -3.29
CA GLY A 114 -0.58 4.34 -2.62
C GLY A 114 -1.52 3.56 -1.73
N GLY A 115 -2.44 4.30 -1.14
CA GLY A 115 -3.50 3.70 -0.36
C GLY A 115 -4.42 4.71 0.29
N PHE A 116 -5.46 4.19 0.91
CA PHE A 116 -6.43 4.96 1.67
C PHE A 116 -6.34 4.63 3.17
N SER A 117 -6.44 5.65 4.04
CA SER A 117 -6.44 5.47 5.49
C SER A 117 -5.24 4.60 5.93
N GLN A 118 -5.47 3.46 6.59
CA GLN A 118 -4.41 2.54 7.00
C GLN A 118 -3.47 2.09 5.86
N GLY A 119 -4.02 1.83 4.67
CA GLY A 119 -3.21 1.46 3.50
C GLY A 119 -2.34 2.60 3.00
N GLY A 120 -2.83 3.84 3.10
CA GLY A 120 -2.06 5.04 2.77
C GLY A 120 -0.89 5.26 3.73
N ALA A 121 -1.05 4.90 5.00
CA ALA A 121 -0.02 5.03 6.02
C ALA A 121 1.12 4.05 5.76
N ALA A 122 0.77 2.80 5.43
CA ALA A 122 1.74 1.81 4.96
C ALA A 122 2.46 2.26 3.68
N ALA A 123 1.74 2.87 2.72
CA ALA A 123 2.33 3.36 1.47
C ALA A 123 3.34 4.49 1.70
N LEU A 124 3.01 5.45 2.58
CA LEU A 124 3.91 6.55 2.93
C LEU A 124 5.17 6.04 3.62
N HIS A 125 5.04 5.13 4.59
CA HIS A 125 6.19 4.53 5.24
C HIS A 125 7.06 3.78 4.22
N ALA A 126 6.46 2.91 3.40
CA ALA A 126 7.17 2.17 2.37
C ALA A 126 7.92 3.07 1.37
N ALA A 127 7.29 4.15 0.91
CA ALA A 127 7.90 5.08 -0.04
C ALA A 127 9.09 5.87 0.55
N LEU A 128 9.09 6.12 1.85
CA LEU A 128 10.16 6.87 2.52
C LEU A 128 11.32 5.97 2.97
N THR A 129 11.10 4.65 3.01
CA THR A 129 12.13 3.67 3.45
C THR A 129 12.56 2.70 2.36
N THR A 130 11.95 2.74 1.18
CA THR A 130 12.33 1.89 0.05
C THR A 130 13.69 2.32 -0.54
N PRO A 131 14.54 1.39 -1.01
CA PRO A 131 15.78 1.74 -1.69
C PRO A 131 15.54 2.26 -3.13
N HIS A 132 14.31 2.19 -3.64
CA HIS A 132 13.98 2.55 -5.01
C HIS A 132 13.45 3.98 -5.14
N VAL A 133 13.87 4.69 -6.20
CA VAL A 133 13.22 5.95 -6.58
C VAL A 133 11.93 5.63 -7.33
N LEU A 134 10.80 5.83 -6.67
CA LEU A 134 9.47 5.57 -7.23
C LEU A 134 8.95 6.76 -8.04
N ALA A 135 7.96 6.51 -8.91
CA ALA A 135 7.29 7.56 -9.68
C ALA A 135 6.53 8.56 -8.79
N GLY A 136 5.98 8.09 -7.68
CA GLY A 136 5.22 8.90 -6.74
C GLY A 136 4.39 8.08 -5.76
N VAL A 137 3.67 8.79 -4.89
CA VAL A 137 2.81 8.20 -3.85
C VAL A 137 1.41 8.81 -3.90
N LEU A 138 0.37 7.97 -3.88
CA LEU A 138 -1.02 8.37 -3.71
C LEU A 138 -1.48 8.12 -2.27
N ALA A 139 -1.41 9.15 -1.42
CA ALA A 139 -1.77 9.08 0.00
C ALA A 139 -3.14 9.73 0.24
N LEU A 140 -4.20 8.91 0.35
CA LEU A 140 -5.59 9.40 0.46
C LEU A 140 -6.09 9.30 1.91
N SER A 141 -6.43 10.45 2.52
CA SER A 141 -7.01 10.55 3.88
C SER A 141 -6.27 9.70 4.91
N THR A 142 -4.97 9.94 5.04
CA THR A 142 -4.05 9.08 5.80
C THR A 142 -3.07 9.91 6.65
N TRP A 143 -2.12 9.24 7.29
CA TRP A 143 -1.07 9.83 8.13
C TRP A 143 0.28 9.18 7.83
N LEU A 144 1.37 9.83 8.22
CA LEU A 144 2.71 9.23 8.22
C LEU A 144 2.91 8.48 9.54
N PRO A 145 2.95 7.13 9.54
CA PRO A 145 3.18 6.38 10.76
C PRO A 145 4.68 6.41 11.13
N LEU A 146 4.98 6.17 12.40
CA LEU A 146 6.34 6.14 12.95
C LEU A 146 7.11 7.46 12.75
N SER A 147 6.39 8.58 12.61
CA SER A 147 6.95 9.90 12.28
C SER A 147 7.85 10.50 13.37
N SER A 148 7.74 10.02 14.62
CA SER A 148 8.56 10.45 15.76
C SER A 148 9.77 9.56 16.01
N ILE A 149 9.90 8.44 15.30
CA ILE A 149 11.11 7.62 15.38
C ILE A 149 12.21 8.39 14.64
N HIS A 150 13.13 8.99 15.40
CA HIS A 150 14.40 9.41 14.84
C HIS A 150 15.09 8.17 14.27
N TYR A 151 15.11 8.04 12.93
CA TYR A 151 15.97 7.10 12.23
C TYR A 151 17.43 7.51 12.44
N LEU A 152 17.93 7.27 13.66
CA LEU A 152 19.36 7.20 13.94
C LEU A 152 19.76 5.74 13.65
N SER A 153 20.77 5.59 12.80
CA SER A 153 21.44 4.34 12.38
C SER A 153 20.62 3.31 11.60
N VAL A 154 20.61 3.43 10.26
CA VAL A 154 20.67 2.26 9.34
C VAL A 154 21.64 2.51 8.18
N LEU A 155 22.63 3.39 8.40
CA LEU A 155 23.78 3.57 7.51
C LEU A 155 25.04 3.44 8.37
N ASP A 156 25.33 2.21 8.80
CA ASP A 156 26.66 1.74 9.17
C ASP A 156 26.93 0.44 8.40
#